data_AF-A0A485AS40-F1
#
_entry.id   AF-A0A485AS40-F1
#
_cell.length_a   1.000
_cell.length_b   1.000
_cell.length_c   1.000
_cell.angle_alpha   90.00
_cell.angle_beta   90.00
_cell.angle_gamma   90.00
#
_symmetry.space_group_name_H-M   'P 1'
#
loop_
_entity.id
_entity.type
_entity.pdbx_description
1 polymer ?
#
loop_
_entity_poly.entity_id
_entity_poly.type
_entity_poly.pdbx_seq_one_letter_code
_entity_poly.pdbx_strand_id
1 'polypeptide(L)' 'MGVLPNQFPGYQDVVDPAVREKFANAWGIDASLMDDKVGVRITEVPHLALEGKVKAYYIMGEDPLQTEADLGLVRKGF' A
#
# COMPACT_ATOMS: atom_id res chain seq x y z
N MET A 1 13.56 3.30 0.09
CA MET A 1 12.42 4.22 0.36
C MET A 1 11.17 3.53 0.90
N GLY A 2 11.02 2.20 0.85
CA GLY A 2 9.83 1.54 1.44
C GLY A 2 8.55 1.71 0.61
N VAL A 3 8.68 1.81 -0.71
CA VAL A 3 7.53 1.94 -1.64
C VAL A 3 6.92 0.56 -1.94
N LEU A 4 6.71 -0.21 -0.88
CA LEU A 4 6.20 -1.59 -0.91
C LEU A 4 5.19 -1.75 0.23
N PRO A 5 4.11 -2.52 0.04
CA PRO A 5 3.06 -2.66 1.06
C PRO A 5 3.49 -3.44 2.31
N ASN A 6 4.66 -4.09 2.30
CA ASN A 6 5.12 -4.99 3.36
C ASN A 6 6.39 -4.51 4.08
N GLN A 7 7.02 -3.41 3.65
CA GLN A 7 8.33 -3.02 4.18
C GLN A 7 8.49 -1.51 4.35
N PHE A 8 9.10 -1.13 5.47
CA PHE A 8 9.66 0.20 5.68
C PHE A 8 10.97 0.40 4.87
N PRO A 9 11.51 1.64 4.80
CA PRO A 9 12.82 1.89 4.21
C PRO A 9 13.91 0.98 4.79
N GLY A 10 14.79 0.47 3.93
CA GLY A 10 15.90 -0.40 4.33
C GLY A 10 15.53 -1.86 4.51
N TYR A 11 14.48 -2.34 3.82
CA TYR A 11 14.05 -3.75 3.80
C TYR A 11 13.68 -4.29 5.18
N GLN A 12 12.91 -3.50 5.94
CA GLN A 12 12.49 -3.86 7.28
C GLN A 12 11.00 -4.16 7.28
N ASP A 13 10.61 -5.37 7.66
CA ASP A 13 9.24 -5.83 7.51
C ASP A 13 8.27 -5.10 8.46
N VAL A 14 7.10 -4.73 7.95
CA VAL A 14 6.07 -4.00 8.72
C VAL A 14 5.45 -4.84 9.85
N VAL A 15 5.55 -6.17 9.75
CA VAL A 15 4.98 -7.10 10.73
C VAL A 15 5.87 -7.26 11.97
N ASP A 16 7.13 -6.83 11.92
CA ASP A 16 8.05 -6.88 13.07
C ASP A 16 7.73 -5.73 14.04
N PRO A 17 7.31 -6.05 15.28
CA PRO A 17 6.94 -5.03 16.27
C PRO A 17 8.12 -4.12 16.64
N ALA A 18 9.36 -4.63 16.69
CA ALA A 18 10.53 -3.83 17.05
C ALA A 18 10.87 -2.81 15.93
N VAL A 19 10.64 -3.19 14.67
CA VAL A 19 10.76 -2.28 13.53
C VAL A 19 9.69 -1.18 13.60
N ARG A 20 8.42 -1.54 13.84
CA ARG A 20 7.34 -0.55 13.99
C ARG A 20 7.64 0.44 15.12
N GLU A 21 8.07 -0.05 16.28
CA GLU A 21 8.43 0.80 17.42
C GLU A 21 9.56 1.78 17.04
N LYS A 22 10.58 1.32 16.33
CA LYS A 22 11.67 2.20 15.85
C LYS A 22 11.16 3.33 14.96
N PHE A 23 10.30 3.04 13.98
CA PHE A 23 9.76 4.05 13.06
C PHE A 23 8.76 4.97 13.76
N ALA A 24 7.89 4.42 14.62
CA ALA A 24 6.93 5.19 15.43
C ALA A 24 7.65 6.24 16.29
N ASN A 25 8.72 5.84 16.98
CA ASN A 25 9.57 6.74 17.77
C ASN A 25 10.20 7.85 16.91
N ALA A 26 10.72 7.50 15.74
CA ALA A 26 11.33 8.48 14.83
C ALA A 26 10.31 9.47 14.25
N TRP A 27 9.05 9.04 14.07
CA TRP A 27 7.97 9.87 13.53
C TRP A 27 7.15 10.59 14.61
N GLY A 28 7.40 10.32 15.90
CA GLY A 28 6.69 10.94 17.01
C GLY A 28 5.24 10.48 17.17
N ILE A 29 4.94 9.22 16.81
CA ILE A 29 3.62 8.61 16.93
C ILE A 29 3.66 7.38 17.85
N ASP A 30 2.49 6.93 18.32
CA ASP A 30 2.35 5.66 19.04
C ASP A 30 2.34 4.49 18.03
N ALA A 31 3.11 3.43 18.30
CA ALA A 31 3.23 2.27 17.42
C ALA A 31 1.90 1.50 17.25
N SER A 32 0.96 1.61 18.19
CA SER A 32 -0.39 1.03 18.09
C SER A 32 -1.29 1.70 17.05
N LEU A 33 -0.92 2.89 16.57
CA LEU A 33 -1.60 3.57 15.46
C LEU A 33 -1.18 3.03 14.09
N MET A 34 -0.15 2.19 14.05
CA MET A 34 0.35 1.59 12.82
C MET A 34 -0.30 0.23 12.59
N ASP A 35 -0.66 -0.06 11.34
CA ASP A 35 -1.14 -1.38 10.96
C ASP A 35 -0.03 -2.44 11.15
N ASP A 36 -0.42 -3.60 11.67
CA ASP A 36 0.48 -4.73 11.90
C ASP A 36 0.46 -5.77 10.77
N LYS A 37 -0.15 -5.41 9.64
CA LYS A 37 -0.39 -6.29 8.49
C LYS A 37 0.22 -5.70 7.23
N VAL A 38 0.49 -6.60 6.29
CA VAL A 38 0.88 -6.22 4.94
C VAL A 38 -0.29 -5.52 4.24
N GLY A 39 0.00 -4.38 3.61
CA GLY A 39 -0.97 -3.66 2.79
C GLY A 39 -1.27 -4.36 1.46
N VAL A 40 -2.00 -3.66 0.59
CA VAL A 40 -2.45 -4.16 -0.71
C VAL A 40 -1.42 -3.82 -1.80
N ARG A 41 -1.21 -4.73 -2.76
CA ARG A 41 -0.40 -4.44 -3.97
C ARG A 41 -1.25 -3.71 -5.01
N ILE A 42 -0.62 -2.82 -5.76
CA ILE A 42 -1.27 -2.03 -6.83
C ILE A 42 -2.11 -2.88 -7.81
N THR A 43 -1.61 -4.05 -8.20
CA THR A 43 -2.29 -4.97 -9.12
C THR A 43 -3.62 -5.52 -8.58
N GLU A 44 -3.83 -5.46 -7.26
CA GLU A 44 -5.04 -5.94 -6.58
C GLU A 44 -6.10 -4.83 -6.45
N VAL A 45 -5.70 -3.56 -6.60
CA VAL A 45 -6.57 -2.39 -6.38
C VAL A 45 -7.83 -2.40 -7.26
N PRO A 46 -7.77 -2.70 -8.58
CA PRO A 46 -8.98 -2.73 -9.41
C PRO A 46 -10.04 -3.73 -8.92
N HIS A 47 -9.60 -4.91 -8.47
CA HIS A 47 -10.50 -5.92 -7.92
C HIS A 47 -11.14 -5.43 -6.61
N LEU A 48 -10.34 -4.87 -5.70
CA LEU A 48 -10.84 -4.38 -4.42
C LEU A 48 -11.73 -3.14 -4.56
N ALA A 49 -11.53 -2.33 -5.60
CA ALA A 49 -12.40 -1.22 -5.92
C ALA A 49 -13.78 -1.71 -6.40
N LEU A 50 -13.79 -2.72 -7.28
CA LEU A 50 -15.03 -3.38 -7.74
C LEU A 50 -15.79 -4.10 -6.61
N GLU A 51 -15.06 -4.71 -5.67
CA GLU A 51 -15.64 -5.27 -4.43
C GLU A 51 -16.10 -4.19 -3.45
N GLY A 52 -15.74 -2.93 -3.70
CA GLY A 52 -16.05 -1.80 -2.84
C GLY A 52 -15.26 -1.77 -1.52
N LYS A 53 -14.13 -2.46 -1.43
CA LYS A 53 -13.21 -2.42 -0.28
C LYS A 53 -12.22 -1.26 -0.37
N VAL A 54 -11.80 -0.90 -1.57
CA VAL A 54 -11.00 0.32 -1.85
C VAL A 54 -11.94 1.36 -2.44
N LYS A 55 -11.91 2.58 -1.90
CA LYS A 55 -12.77 3.70 -2.32
C LYS A 55 -12.01 4.91 -2.84
N ALA A 56 -10.71 4.95 -2.63
CA ALA A 56 -9.83 6.03 -3.07
C ALA A 56 -8.49 5.43 -3.47
N TYR A 57 -7.88 5.99 -4.50
CA TYR A 57 -6.59 5.56 -5.01
C TYR A 57 -5.75 6.78 -5.41
N TYR A 58 -4.64 7.00 -4.70
CA TYR A 58 -3.74 8.13 -4.97
C TYR A 58 -2.56 7.67 -5.83
N ILE A 59 -2.64 7.95 -7.13
CA ILE A 59 -1.64 7.57 -8.13
C ILE A 59 -0.63 8.71 -8.27
N MET A 60 0.66 8.39 -8.16
CA MET A 60 1.75 9.35 -8.27
C MET A 60 2.79 8.89 -9.29
N GLY A 61 2.86 9.58 -10.43
CA GLY A 61 3.89 9.35 -11.45
C GLY A 61 3.73 8.04 -12.25
N GLU A 62 2.54 7.43 -12.24
CA GLU A 62 2.21 6.20 -12.99
C GLU A 62 0.97 6.42 -13.87
N ASP A 63 0.86 5.62 -14.95
CA ASP A 63 -0.27 5.65 -15.88
C ASP A 63 -0.91 4.25 -16.04
N PRO A 64 -1.62 3.75 -15.01
CA PRO A 64 -2.17 2.40 -15.01
C PRO A 64 -3.25 2.17 -16.08
N LEU A 65 -3.84 3.24 -16.63
CA LEU A 65 -4.81 3.15 -17.73
C LEU A 65 -4.16 2.90 -19.10
N GLN A 66 -2.82 2.87 -19.16
CA GLN A 66 -2.02 2.53 -20.33
C GLN A 66 -1.04 1.38 -20.08
N THR A 67 -0.45 1.27 -18.88
CA THR A 67 0.69 0.37 -18.63
C THR A 67 0.35 -0.91 -17.87
N GLU A 68 -0.89 -1.08 -17.40
CA GLU A 68 -1.34 -2.35 -16.81
C GLU A 68 -1.69 -3.40 -17.88
N ALA A 69 -1.56 -4.68 -17.53
CA ALA A 69 -1.77 -5.77 -18.49
C ALA A 69 -3.24 -5.90 -18.94
N ASP A 70 -4.20 -5.74 -18.02
CA ASP A 70 -5.63 -5.77 -18.33
C ASP A 70 -6.25 -4.38 -18.15
N LEU A 71 -6.16 -3.57 -19.19
CA LEU A 71 -6.74 -2.22 -19.20
C LEU A 71 -8.27 -2.22 -19.03
N GLY A 72 -8.95 -3.29 -19.44
CA GLY A 72 -10.40 -3.42 -19.30
C GLY A 72 -10.83 -3.56 -17.85
N LEU A 73 -10.09 -4.36 -17.08
CA LEU A 73 -10.27 -4.48 -15.63
C LEU A 73 -9.97 -3.17 -14.91
N VAL A 74 -8.82 -2.56 -15.18
CA VAL A 74 -8.39 -1.32 -14.50
C VAL A 74 -9.40 -0.20 -14.73
N ARG A 75 -9.86 -0.02 -15.97
CA ARG A 75 -10.88 0.99 -16.32
C ARG A 75 -12.22 0.79 -15.60
N LYS A 76 -12.59 -0.43 -15.25
CA LYS A 76 -13.84 -0.71 -14.51
C LYS A 76 -13.68 -0.44 -13.01
N GLY A 77 -12.48 -0.61 -12.46
CA GLY A 77 -12.19 -0.38 -11.05
C GLY A 77 -11.89 1.07 -10.68
N PHE A 78 -11.78 1.97 -11.66
CA PHE A 78 -11.66 3.42 -11.47
C PHE A 78 -13.05 4.07 -11.34
#